data_AF-A0A8I6A319-F1
#
_entry.id   AF-A0A8I6A319-F1
#
_cell.length_a   1.000
_cell.length_b   1.000
_cell.length_c   1.000
_cell.angle_alpha   90.00
_cell.angle_beta   90.00
_cell.angle_gamma   90.00
#
_symmetry.space_group_name_H-M   'P 1'
#
loop_
_entity.id
_entity.type
_entity.pdbx_description
1 polymer ?
#
loop_
_entity_poly.entity_id
_entity_poly.type
_entity_poly.pdbx_seq_one_letter_code
_entity_poly.pdbx_strand_id
1 'polypeptide(L)'
;MASCASGAALVRMTRPLEQAVAAIVCTFQEYAGRCGDKYKICQSELKELLQKELPTWTPSEFRECDYNKFMSVLDTNKDCEVDFGEYVRSLASLCLYCHEYFKECPPEPPCPQ
;
A
#
# COMPACT_ATOMS: atom_id res chain seq x y z
N MET A 1 -10.55 -14.14 -2.61
CA MET A 1 -9.63 -14.50 -3.70
C MET A 1 -10.02 -13.67 -4.91
N ALA A 2 -9.50 -12.45 -5.02
CA ALA A 2 -9.74 -11.61 -6.18
C ALA A 2 -8.73 -11.96 -7.28
N SER A 3 -9.26 -12.11 -8.48
CA SER A 3 -8.63 -12.73 -9.64
C SER A 3 -7.81 -11.70 -10.42
N CYS A 4 -6.49 -11.74 -10.29
CA CYS A 4 -5.58 -11.19 -11.30
C CYS A 4 -5.59 -12.06 -12.55
N ALA A 5 -6.63 -11.93 -13.37
CA ALA A 5 -6.68 -12.53 -14.68
C ALA A 5 -6.73 -11.41 -15.72
N SER A 6 -5.61 -10.74 -15.94
CA SER A 6 -5.39 -10.01 -17.18
C SER A 6 -3.93 -10.10 -17.62
N GLY A 7 -3.67 -11.08 -18.49
CA GLY A 7 -2.62 -10.99 -19.52
C GLY A 7 -1.19 -11.38 -19.20
N ALA A 8 -0.75 -11.44 -17.94
CA ALA A 8 0.60 -11.93 -17.60
C ALA A 8 0.54 -13.44 -17.32
N ALA A 9 1.51 -14.19 -17.85
CA ALA A 9 1.63 -15.64 -17.68
C ALA A 9 1.34 -16.04 -16.22
N LEU A 10 0.53 -17.09 -16.05
CA LEU A 10 0.25 -17.72 -14.75
C LEU A 10 1.57 -18.29 -14.19
N VAL A 11 2.41 -17.43 -13.63
CA VAL A 11 3.56 -17.87 -12.83
C VAL A 11 2.93 -18.56 -11.63
N ARG A 12 3.06 -19.89 -11.56
CA ARG A 12 2.73 -20.64 -10.35
C ARG A 12 3.69 -20.17 -9.27
N MET A 13 3.28 -19.13 -8.54
CA MET A 13 3.93 -18.70 -7.31
C MET A 13 3.73 -19.84 -6.32
N THR A 14 4.80 -20.60 -6.07
CA THR A 14 4.74 -21.83 -5.25
C THR A 14 5.20 -21.58 -3.82
N ARG A 15 5.97 -20.52 -3.61
CA ARG A 15 6.49 -20.16 -2.28
C ARG A 15 5.59 -19.11 -1.61
N PRO A 16 5.47 -19.12 -0.26
CA PRO A 16 4.66 -18.13 0.45
C PRO A 16 5.04 -16.68 0.14
N LEU A 17 6.34 -16.39 0.03
CA LEU A 17 6.82 -15.03 -0.27
C LEU A 17 6.47 -14.60 -1.70
N GLU A 18 6.64 -15.50 -2.68
CA GLU A 18 6.21 -15.29 -4.06
C GLU A 18 4.71 -14.95 -4.15
N GLN A 19 3.89 -15.69 -3.39
CA GLN A 19 2.45 -15.47 -3.31
C GLN A 19 2.10 -14.13 -2.65
N ALA A 20 2.80 -13.76 -1.57
CA ALA A 20 2.59 -12.48 -0.89
C ALA A 20 2.95 -11.29 -1.79
N VAL A 21 4.08 -11.35 -2.49
CA VAL A 21 4.48 -10.31 -3.45
C VAL A 21 3.47 -10.20 -4.59
N ALA A 22 3.02 -11.34 -5.13
CA ALA A 22 1.99 -11.37 -6.15
C ALA A 22 0.69 -10.72 -5.65
N ALA A 23 0.27 -11.02 -4.41
CA ALA A 23 -0.91 -10.41 -3.80
C ALA A 23 -0.76 -8.89 -3.68
N ILE A 24 0.38 -8.37 -3.23
CA ILE A 24 0.64 -6.93 -3.13
C ILE A 24 0.49 -6.24 -4.50
N VAL A 25 1.10 -6.81 -5.56
CA VAL A 25 1.00 -6.27 -6.92
C VAL A 25 -0.45 -6.34 -7.42
N CYS A 26 -1.12 -7.46 -7.19
CA CYS A 26 -2.49 -7.68 -7.58
C CYS A 26 -3.46 -6.69 -6.95
N THR A 27 -3.34 -6.48 -5.65
CA THR A 27 -4.13 -5.49 -4.94
C THR A 27 -3.87 -4.11 -5.52
N PHE A 28 -2.61 -3.69 -5.71
CA PHE A 28 -2.33 -2.39 -6.32
C PHE A 28 -3.01 -2.22 -7.69
N GLN A 29 -2.90 -3.22 -8.57
CA GLN A 29 -3.53 -3.19 -9.89
C GLN A 29 -5.05 -3.18 -9.86
N GLU A 30 -5.67 -3.75 -8.83
CA GLU A 30 -7.13 -3.74 -8.68
C GLU A 30 -7.68 -2.34 -8.41
N TYR A 31 -6.91 -1.49 -7.70
CA TYR A 31 -7.32 -0.15 -7.32
C TYR A 31 -6.78 0.95 -8.25
N ALA A 32 -5.55 0.79 -8.76
CA ALA A 32 -4.93 1.76 -9.65
C ALA A 32 -5.66 1.90 -11.00
N GLY A 33 -5.61 3.10 -11.59
CA GLY A 33 -6.11 3.34 -12.95
C GLY A 33 -7.62 3.46 -13.12
N ARG A 34 -8.39 3.50 -12.02
CA ARG A 34 -9.81 3.87 -12.05
C ARG A 34 -9.97 5.38 -12.23
N CYS A 35 -8.96 6.16 -11.86
CA CYS A 35 -8.90 7.61 -11.97
C CYS A 35 -7.51 8.04 -12.49
N GLY A 36 -7.38 8.22 -13.82
CA GLY A 36 -6.16 8.78 -14.40
C GLY A 36 -5.11 7.73 -14.80
N ASP A 37 -3.90 7.82 -14.23
CA ASP A 37 -2.76 6.96 -14.59
C ASP A 37 -2.93 5.54 -14.05
N LYS A 38 -2.86 4.54 -14.93
CA LYS A 38 -3.00 3.12 -14.57
C LYS A 38 -1.86 2.55 -13.73
N TYR A 39 -0.78 3.30 -13.54
CA TYR A 39 0.36 2.90 -12.71
C TYR A 39 0.41 3.63 -11.38
N LYS A 40 -0.62 4.41 -11.07
CA LYS A 40 -0.70 5.17 -9.82
C LYS A 40 -2.08 5.05 -9.18
N ILE A 41 -2.10 5.33 -7.89
CA ILE A 41 -3.30 5.36 -7.06
C ILE A 41 -3.59 6.81 -6.67
N CYS A 42 -4.75 7.33 -7.03
CA CYS A 42 -5.20 8.62 -6.56
C CYS A 42 -5.80 8.52 -5.15
N GLN A 43 -6.11 9.66 -4.54
CA GLN A 43 -6.60 9.70 -3.18
C GLN A 43 -7.90 8.91 -2.93
N SER A 44 -8.86 8.92 -3.86
CA SER A 44 -10.11 8.18 -3.69
C SER A 44 -9.90 6.66 -3.81
N GLU A 45 -9.00 6.23 -4.70
CA GLU A 45 -8.60 4.84 -4.86
C GLU A 45 -7.85 4.34 -3.61
N LEU A 46 -6.94 5.16 -3.06
CA LEU A 46 -6.22 4.85 -1.83
C LEU A 46 -7.19 4.64 -0.66
N LYS A 47 -8.16 5.55 -0.51
CA LYS A 47 -9.20 5.44 0.52
C LYS A 47 -9.97 4.13 0.40
N GLU A 48 -10.36 3.75 -0.82
CA GLU A 48 -11.07 2.50 -1.07
C GLU A 48 -10.20 1.26 -0.76
N LEU A 49 -8.92 1.29 -1.15
CA LEU A 49 -7.95 0.23 -0.88
C LEU A 49 -7.79 0.01 0.62
N LEU A 50 -7.51 1.07 1.38
CA LEU A 50 -7.27 0.97 2.82
C LEU A 50 -8.50 0.43 3.56
N GLN A 51 -9.71 0.88 3.18
CA GLN A 51 -10.95 0.44 3.81
C GLN A 51 -11.29 -1.03 3.53
N LYS A 52 -10.98 -1.54 2.34
CA LYS A 52 -11.38 -2.88 1.91
C LYS A 52 -10.32 -3.94 2.22
N GLU A 53 -9.06 -3.62 1.99
CA GLU A 53 -7.94 -4.57 2.07
C GLU A 53 -7.29 -4.55 3.45
N LEU A 54 -7.35 -3.43 4.17
CA LEU A 54 -6.76 -3.25 5.50
C LEU A 54 -7.79 -2.79 6.56
N PRO A 55 -9.01 -3.37 6.63
CA PRO A 55 -10.11 -2.88 7.47
C PRO A 55 -9.81 -2.92 8.97
N THR A 56 -8.95 -3.84 9.41
CA THR A 56 -8.53 -3.94 10.82
C THR A 56 -7.46 -2.93 11.20
N TRP A 57 -6.79 -2.34 10.21
CA TRP A 57 -5.69 -1.39 10.43
C TRP A 57 -6.16 0.06 10.22
N THR A 58 -7.24 0.27 9.47
CA THR A 58 -7.99 1.53 9.46
C THR A 58 -9.09 1.50 10.53
N PRO A 59 -9.00 2.25 11.64
CA PRO A 59 -10.14 2.41 12.53
C PRO A 59 -11.35 2.91 11.75
N SER A 60 -12.52 2.43 12.13
CA SER A 60 -13.82 2.66 11.48
C SER A 60 -14.19 4.14 11.32
N GLU A 61 -13.45 5.04 11.98
CA GLU A 61 -13.71 6.48 12.09
C GLU A 61 -12.71 7.37 11.32
N PHE A 62 -11.89 6.81 10.42
CA PHE A 62 -10.99 7.65 9.61
C PHE A 62 -11.79 8.76 8.90
N ARG A 63 -11.47 10.00 9.24
CA ARG A 63 -12.03 11.19 8.61
C ARG A 63 -11.24 11.52 7.36
N GLU A 64 -11.78 12.39 6.51
CA GLU A 64 -11.07 12.86 5.31
C GLU A 64 -9.67 13.42 5.62
N CYS A 65 -9.49 14.08 6.76
CA CYS A 65 -8.19 14.56 7.20
C CYS A 65 -7.17 13.44 7.46
N ASP A 66 -7.61 12.26 7.88
CA ASP A 66 -6.73 11.12 8.14
C ASP A 66 -6.27 10.48 6.82
N TYR A 67 -7.16 10.37 5.84
CA TYR A 67 -6.79 9.95 4.49
C TYR A 67 -5.88 10.96 3.79
N ASN A 68 -6.13 12.26 3.95
CA ASN A 68 -5.24 13.32 3.44
C ASN A 68 -3.84 13.21 4.05
N LYS A 69 -3.78 12.94 5.37
CA LYS A 69 -2.51 12.76 6.06
C LYS A 69 -1.80 11.50 5.59
N PHE A 70 -2.52 10.39 5.42
CA PHE A 70 -1.96 9.18 4.81
C PHE A 70 -1.40 9.49 3.43
N MET A 71 -2.21 10.04 2.52
CA MET A 71 -1.78 10.44 1.18
C MET A 71 -0.49 11.26 1.24
N SER A 72 -0.42 12.28 2.10
CA SER A 72 0.78 13.11 2.24
C SER A 72 2.05 12.40 2.74
N VAL A 73 1.90 11.24 3.39
CA VAL A 73 3.02 10.39 3.82
C VAL A 73 3.42 9.42 2.71
N LEU A 74 2.44 8.90 1.95
CA LEU A 74 2.69 7.98 0.83
C LEU A 74 3.31 8.71 -0.36
N ASP A 75 2.66 9.80 -0.79
CA ASP A 75 3.02 10.68 -1.90
C ASP A 75 4.27 11.48 -1.52
N THR A 76 5.42 10.87 -1.72
CA THR A 76 6.72 11.42 -1.32
C THR A 76 7.18 12.47 -2.31
N ASN A 77 6.82 12.29 -3.59
CA ASN A 77 7.18 13.20 -4.67
C ASN A 77 6.24 14.42 -4.79
N LYS A 78 5.08 14.39 -4.10
CA LYS A 78 4.05 15.43 -4.00
C LYS A 78 3.32 15.69 -5.33
N ASP A 79 3.09 14.64 -6.11
CA ASP A 79 2.35 14.72 -7.37
C ASP A 79 0.83 14.46 -7.21
N CYS A 80 0.36 14.29 -5.97
CA CYS A 80 -1.03 13.98 -5.60
C CYS A 80 -1.51 12.60 -6.08
N GLU A 81 -0.58 11.72 -6.44
CA GLU A 81 -0.81 10.33 -6.80
C GLU A 81 0.19 9.47 -6.01
N VAL A 82 -0.05 8.15 -5.94
CA VAL A 82 0.85 7.22 -5.25
C VAL A 82 1.31 6.17 -6.24
N ASP A 83 2.60 6.15 -6.56
CA ASP A 83 3.17 5.11 -7.42
C ASP A 83 3.39 3.79 -6.66
N PHE A 84 3.72 2.73 -7.39
CA PHE A 84 3.92 1.41 -6.77
C PHE A 84 5.07 1.39 -5.75
N GLY A 85 6.14 2.16 -5.97
CA GLY A 85 7.28 2.23 -5.05
C GLY A 85 6.90 2.91 -3.73
N GLU A 86 6.13 4.00 -3.82
CA GLU A 86 5.57 4.70 -2.66
C GLU A 86 4.57 3.82 -1.89
N TYR A 87 3.73 3.08 -2.61
CA TYR A 87 2.79 2.12 -2.03
C TYR A 87 3.51 1.02 -1.22
N VAL A 88 4.51 0.35 -1.80
CA VAL A 88 5.24 -0.74 -1.12
C VAL A 88 6.06 -0.22 0.06
N ARG A 89 6.70 0.95 -0.06
CA ARG A 89 7.41 1.59 1.06
C ARG A 89 6.46 1.79 2.24
N SER A 90 5.22 2.13 1.95
CA SER A 90 4.23 2.41 2.97
C SER A 90 3.66 1.17 3.62
N LEU A 91 3.48 0.08 2.86
CA LEU A 91 3.22 -1.25 3.45
C LEU A 91 4.35 -1.67 4.39
N ALA A 92 5.62 -1.40 4.02
CA ALA A 92 6.76 -1.68 4.89
C ALA A 92 6.71 -0.84 6.17
N SER A 93 6.44 0.47 6.07
CA SER A 93 6.24 1.34 7.23
C SER A 93 5.10 0.86 8.12
N LEU A 94 3.98 0.45 7.54
CA LEU A 94 2.84 -0.12 8.28
C LEU A 94 3.24 -1.38 9.04
N CYS A 95 4.01 -2.29 8.43
CA CYS A 95 4.56 -3.44 9.13
C CYS A 95 5.42 -3.01 10.33
N LEU A 96 6.29 -2.00 10.18
CA LEU A 96 7.14 -1.51 11.28
C LEU A 96 6.33 -0.90 12.43
N TYR A 97 5.27 -0.16 12.14
CA TYR A 97 4.46 0.51 13.17
C TYR A 97 3.39 -0.38 13.80
N CYS A 98 2.78 -1.27 13.04
CA CYS A 98 1.59 -2.01 13.46
C CYS A 98 1.86 -3.48 13.80
N HIS A 99 2.89 -4.10 13.25
CA HIS A 99 3.16 -5.52 13.48
C HIS A 99 3.91 -5.72 14.81
N GLU A 100 3.42 -6.62 15.67
CA GLU A 100 3.95 -6.80 17.04
C GLU A 100 5.45 -7.12 17.06
N TYR A 101 5.92 -7.86 16.07
CA TYR A 101 7.33 -8.19 15.89
C TYR A 101 8.27 -6.97 15.88
N PHE A 102 7.81 -5.82 15.36
CA PHE A 102 8.64 -4.62 15.22
C PHE A 102 8.40 -3.58 16.33
N LYS A 103 7.55 -3.88 17.33
CA LYS A 103 7.27 -2.96 18.46
C LYS A 103 8.51 -2.59 19.27
N GLU A 104 9.52 -3.46 19.29
CA GLU A 104 10.79 -3.24 20.01
C GLU A 104 11.95 -2.86 19.07
N CYS A 105 11.67 -2.61 17.79
CA CYS A 105 12.70 -2.18 16.84
C CYS A 105 13.15 -0.75 17.22
N PRO A 106 14.43 -0.51 17.51
CA PRO A 106 14.90 0.83 17.83
C PRO A 106 14.70 1.75 16.61
N PRO A 107 14.21 2.99 16.80
CA PRO A 107 14.07 3.94 15.71
C PRO A 107 15.42 4.15 15.03
N GLU A 108 15.44 4.24 13.69
CA GLU A 108 16.67 4.50 12.96
C GLU A 108 17.37 5.73 13.53
N PRO A 109 18.70 5.66 13.77
CA PRO A 109 19.44 6.83 14.19
C PRO A 109 19.28 7.93 13.13
N PRO A 110 19.09 9.19 13.53
CA PRO A 110 19.00 10.30 12.57
C PRO A 110 20.25 10.30 11.69
N CYS A 111 20.06 10.50 10.37
CA CYS A 111 21.16 10.59 9.42
C CYS A 111 22.23 11.57 9.96
N PRO A 112 23.52 11.21 9.96
CA PRO A 112 24.57 12.17 10.25
C PRO A 112 24.47 13.29 9.22
N GLN A 113 24.34 14.54 9.71
CA GLN A 113 24.34 15.75 8.90
C GLN A 113 25.67 15.97 8.20
#